data_AF-A0A3D3QB37-F1
#
_entry.id   AF-A0A3D3QB37-F1
#
_cell.length_a   1.000
_cell.length_b   1.000
_cell.length_c   1.000
_cell.angle_alpha   90.00
_cell.angle_beta   90.00
_cell.angle_gamma   90.00
#
_symmetry.space_group_name_H-M   'P 1'
#
loop_
_entity.id
_entity.type
_entity.pdbx_description
1 polymer ?
#
loop_
_entity_poly.entity_id
_entity_poly.type
_entity_poly.pdbx_seq_one_letter_code
_entity_poly.pdbx_strand_id
1 'polypeptide(L)'
;ELFESLTLAQTGKIEHFPIVLFGHAYWDGLLDWIRKEGLPRAYLQADDLGLLQVTDDPEEAAELATHDRPEPPQAPDADHPA
;
A
#
# COMPACT_ATOMS: atom_id res chain seq x y z
N GLU A 1 4.48 -7.81 -10.95
CA GLU A 1 4.98 -7.78 -9.56
C GLU A 1 4.14 -6.98 -8.57
N LEU A 2 3.52 -5.83 -8.93
CA LEU A 2 2.75 -4.98 -7.98
C LEU A 2 1.87 -5.74 -6.98
N PHE A 3 1.01 -6.65 -7.45
CA PHE A 3 0.09 -7.38 -6.57
C PHE A 3 0.77 -8.38 -5.64
N GLU A 4 1.92 -8.94 -6.04
CA GLU A 4 2.71 -9.78 -5.15
C GLU A 4 3.32 -8.95 -4.02
N SER A 5 3.92 -7.80 -4.37
CA SER A 5 4.45 -6.86 -3.38
C SER A 5 3.38 -6.40 -2.40
N LEU A 6 2.19 -6.06 -2.91
CA LEU A 6 1.04 -5.67 -2.09
C LEU A 6 0.59 -6.82 -1.17
N THR A 7 0.52 -8.04 -1.68
CA THR A 7 0.14 -9.23 -0.89
C THR A 7 1.15 -9.53 0.22
N LEU A 8 2.46 -9.39 -0.07
CA LEU A 8 3.51 -9.60 0.92
C LEU A 8 3.45 -8.55 2.03
N ALA A 9 3.25 -7.28 1.68
CA ALA A 9 3.09 -6.19 2.62
C ALA A 9 1.85 -6.38 3.51
N GLN A 10 0.71 -6.72 2.92
CA GLN A 10 -0.54 -6.99 3.63
C GLN A 10 -0.44 -8.15 4.63
N THR A 11 0.22 -9.23 4.23
CA THR A 11 0.34 -10.44 5.06
C THR A 11 1.46 -10.35 6.09
N GLY A 12 2.18 -9.22 6.17
CA GLY A 12 3.31 -9.04 7.08
C GLY A 12 4.47 -9.99 6.80
N LYS A 13 4.54 -10.58 5.59
CA LYS A 13 5.62 -11.52 5.22
C LYS A 13 6.95 -10.83 4.96
N ILE A 14 6.93 -9.52 4.87
CA ILE A 14 8.07 -8.64 4.69
C ILE A 14 7.90 -7.42 5.58
N GLU A 15 9.01 -6.78 5.92
CA GLU A 15 9.00 -5.46 6.54
C GLU A 15 8.30 -4.46 5.60
N HIS A 16 7.48 -3.58 6.17
CA HIS A 16 6.70 -2.61 5.39
C HIS A 16 7.66 -1.72 4.59
N PHE A 17 7.63 -1.86 3.26
CA PHE A 17 8.37 -1.01 2.35
C PHE A 17 7.40 -0.16 1.51
N PRO A 18 7.76 1.08 1.16
CA PRO A 18 6.90 1.97 0.38
C PRO A 18 6.70 1.44 -1.05
N ILE A 19 5.45 1.33 -1.50
CA ILE A 19 5.12 0.99 -2.90
C ILE A 19 4.80 2.29 -3.65
N VAL A 20 5.74 2.73 -4.48
CA VAL A 20 5.62 3.95 -5.28
C VAL A 20 5.32 3.60 -6.74
N LEU A 21 4.26 4.17 -7.28
CA LEU A 21 3.79 4.01 -8.65
C LEU A 21 4.06 5.31 -9.41
N PHE A 22 4.82 5.23 -10.51
CA PHE A 22 5.13 6.41 -11.32
C PHE A 22 4.13 6.55 -12.49
N GLY A 23 3.57 7.74 -12.65
CA GLY A 23 2.67 8.09 -13.76
C GLY A 23 1.18 7.94 -13.43
N HIS A 24 0.51 9.02 -13.02
CA HIS A 24 -0.93 9.03 -12.71
C HIS A 24 -1.78 8.55 -13.90
N ALA A 25 -1.47 9.06 -15.10
CA ALA A 25 -2.20 8.70 -16.32
C ALA A 25 -2.21 7.19 -16.61
N TYR A 26 -1.20 6.45 -16.13
CA TYR A 26 -1.11 5.01 -16.30
C TYR A 26 -1.87 4.26 -15.19
N TRP A 27 -1.76 4.71 -13.94
CA TRP A 27 -2.26 3.97 -12.77
C TRP A 27 -3.67 4.34 -12.31
N ASP A 28 -4.15 5.55 -12.59
CA ASP A 28 -5.44 6.03 -12.09
C ASP A 28 -6.61 5.14 -12.53
N GLY A 29 -6.59 4.65 -13.78
CA GLY A 29 -7.60 3.73 -14.28
C GLY A 29 -7.66 2.42 -13.50
N LEU A 30 -6.50 1.86 -13.11
CA LEU A 30 -6.43 0.65 -12.30
C LEU A 30 -6.89 0.92 -10.86
N LEU A 31 -6.43 2.02 -10.26
CA LEU A 31 -6.79 2.37 -8.89
C LEU A 31 -8.29 2.66 -8.76
N ASP A 32 -8.88 3.32 -9.75
CA ASP A 32 -10.32 3.54 -9.81
C ASP A 32 -11.10 2.24 -9.97
N TRP A 33 -10.61 1.31 -10.81
CA TRP A 33 -11.21 -0.01 -10.91
C TRP A 33 -11.13 -0.77 -9.59
N ILE A 34 -10.00 -0.74 -8.89
CA ILE A 34 -9.84 -1.37 -7.58
C ILE A 34 -10.84 -0.77 -6.57
N ARG A 35 -10.97 0.56 -6.51
CA ARG A 35 -11.90 1.24 -5.60
C ARG A 35 -13.37 0.86 -5.88
N LYS A 36 -13.74 0.79 -7.16
CA LYS A 36 -15.14 0.54 -7.60
C LYS A 36 -15.52 -0.93 -7.55
N GLU A 37 -14.60 -1.83 -7.89
CA GLU A 37 -14.88 -3.24 -8.13
C GLU A 37 -14.18 -4.17 -7.13
N GLY A 38 -12.94 -3.86 -6.74
CA GLY A 38 -12.13 -4.68 -5.84
C GLY A 38 -12.56 -4.57 -4.37
N LEU A 39 -12.74 -3.35 -3.87
CA LEU A 39 -13.12 -3.10 -2.46
C LEU A 39 -14.49 -3.70 -2.12
N PRO A 40 -15.58 -3.50 -2.91
CA PRO A 40 -16.89 -4.07 -2.56
C PRO A 40 -16.94 -5.59 -2.55
N ARG A 41 -16.00 -6.25 -3.25
CA ARG A 41 -15.87 -7.71 -3.29
C ARG A 41 -14.91 -8.27 -2.24
N ALA A 42 -14.36 -7.42 -1.37
CA ALA A 42 -13.41 -7.77 -0.32
C ALA A 42 -12.14 -8.47 -0.84
N TYR A 43 -11.71 -8.15 -2.07
CA TYR A 43 -10.42 -8.61 -2.60
C TYR A 43 -9.25 -7.81 -2.04
N LEU A 44 -9.52 -6.59 -1.58
CA LEU A 44 -8.60 -5.65 -0.94
C LEU A 44 -9.38 -4.89 0.16
N GLN A 45 -8.72 -4.54 1.25
CA GLN A 45 -9.18 -3.61 2.27
C GLN A 45 -8.86 -2.17 1.87
N ALA A 46 -9.59 -1.20 2.43
CA ALA A 46 -9.31 0.22 2.15
C ALA A 46 -7.90 0.62 2.58
N ASP A 47 -7.42 0.08 3.71
CA ASP A 47 -6.10 0.36 4.27
C ASP A 47 -4.96 -0.13 3.35
N ASP A 48 -5.23 -1.13 2.52
CA ASP A 48 -4.26 -1.65 1.54
C ASP A 48 -3.92 -0.63 0.47
N LEU A 49 -4.89 0.23 0.10
CA LEU A 49 -4.65 1.32 -0.84
C LEU A 49 -3.76 2.41 -0.23
N GLY A 50 -3.72 2.52 1.10
CA GLY A 50 -2.79 3.39 1.83
C GLY A 50 -1.33 2.91 1.79
N LEU A 51 -1.08 1.72 1.25
CA LEU A 51 0.28 1.22 0.98
C LEU A 51 0.84 1.74 -0.35
N LEU A 52 -0.03 2.22 -1.24
CA LEU A 52 0.33 2.70 -2.58
C LEU A 52 0.46 4.23 -2.58
N GLN A 53 1.54 4.73 -3.17
CA GLN A 53 1.72 6.15 -3.46
C GLN A 53 1.90 6.34 -4.96
N VAL A 54 1.31 7.39 -5.53
CA VAL A 54 1.41 7.68 -6.97
C VAL A 54 2.01 9.07 -7.15
N THR A 55 2.98 9.19 -8.05
CA THR A 55 3.60 10.48 -8.38
C THR A 55 3.99 10.53 -9.86
N ASP A 56 4.07 11.74 -10.41
CA ASP A 56 4.65 12.02 -11.74
C ASP A 56 6.05 12.65 -11.65
N ASP A 57 6.54 12.92 -10.43
CA ASP A 57 7.84 13.53 -10.20
C ASP A 57 8.87 12.47 -9.78
N PRO A 58 9.96 12.28 -10.55
CA PRO A 58 10.99 11.31 -10.20
C PRO A 58 11.74 11.67 -8.90
N GLU A 59 11.81 12.95 -8.52
CA GLU A 59 12.43 13.37 -7.26
C GLU A 59 11.55 12.93 -6.07
N GLU A 60 10.25 13.26 -6.12
CA GLU A 60 9.27 12.77 -5.14
C GLU A 60 9.26 11.23 -5.08
N ALA A 61 9.32 10.54 -6.21
CA ALA A 61 9.35 9.08 -6.24
C ALA A 61 10.56 8.51 -5.49
N ALA A 62 11.74 9.12 -5.66
CA ALA A 62 12.95 8.72 -4.96
C ALA A 62 12.86 9.01 -3.46
N GLU A 63 12.31 10.16 -3.07
CA GLU A 63 12.11 10.52 -1.66
C GLU A 63 11.16 9.53 -0.98
N LEU A 64 10.01 9.25 -1.60
CA LEU A 64 9.01 8.32 -1.08
C LEU A 64 9.55 6.89 -0.98
N ALA A 65 10.42 6.48 -1.90
CA ALA A 65 11.01 5.14 -1.91
C ALA A 65 12.13 4.95 -0.89
N THR A 66 12.75 6.04 -0.41
CA THR A 66 13.95 5.99 0.45
C THR A 66 13.71 6.47 1.88
N HIS A 67 12.60 7.15 2.17
CA HIS A 67 12.26 7.57 3.53
C HIS A 67 11.64 6.43 4.34
N ASP A 68 12.12 6.27 5.57
CA ASP A 68 11.49 5.40 6.57
C ASP A 68 10.09 5.92 6.90
N ARG A 69 9.07 5.12 6.59
CA ARG A 69 7.73 5.36 7.14
C ARG A 69 7.75 5.00 8.62
N PRO A 70 7.14 5.81 9.51
CA PRO A 70 6.94 5.40 10.89
C PRO A 70 6.14 4.10 10.92
N GLU A 71 6.55 3.20 11.81
CA GLU A 71 5.92 1.89 12.01
C GLU A 71 4.42 2.07 12.23
N PRO A 72 3.54 1.32 11.52
CA PRO A 72 2.12 1.39 11.78
C PRO A 72 1.84 1.05 13.24
N PRO A 73 0.84 1.70 13.89
CA PRO A 73 0.53 1.44 15.29
C PRO A 73 0.21 -0.06 15.47
N GLN A 74 0.95 -0.71 16.36
CA GLN A 74 0.76 -2.11 16.68
C GLN A 74 -0.70 -2.34 17.12
N ALA A 75 -1.38 -3.29 16.47
CA ALA A 75 -2.71 -3.70 16.91
C ALA A 75 -2.61 -4.22 18.36
N PRO A 76 -3.60 -3.94 19.23
CA PRO A 76 -3.57 -4.41 20.60
C PRO A 76 -3.42 -5.93 20.64
N ASP A 77 -2.40 -6.38 21.35
CA ASP A 77 -2.01 -7.77 21.48
C ASP A 77 -3.19 -8.59 22.02
N ALA A 78 -3.77 -9.45 21.19
CA ALA A 78 -4.94 -10.25 21.55
C ALA A 78 -4.64 -11.36 22.58
N ASP A 79 -3.37 -11.51 22.97
CA ASP A 79 -2.87 -12.60 23.81
C ASP A 79 -2.40 -12.15 25.21
N HIS A 80 -2.62 -10.87 25.59
CA HIS A 80 -2.34 -10.39 26.95
C HIS A 80 -3.58 -9.75 27.59
N PRO A 81 -4.42 -10.51 28.31
CA PRO A 81 -5.47 -9.92 29.12
C PRO A 81 -4.81 -9.23 30.32
N ALA A 82 -5.17 -7.97 30.54
CA ALA A 82 -4.84 -7.19 31.73
C ALA A 82 -5.36 -7.84 33.03
#